data_AF-X6HH25-F1
#
_entry.id   AF-X6HH25-F1
#
_cell.length_a   1.000
_cell.length_b   1.000
_cell.length_c   1.000
_cell.angle_alpha   90.00
_cell.angle_beta   90.00
_cell.angle_gamma   90.00
#
_symmetry.space_group_name_H-M   'P 1'
#
loop_
_entity.id
_entity.type
_entity.pdbx_description
1 polymer ?
#
loop_
_entity_poly.entity_id
_entity_poly.type
_entity_poly.pdbx_seq_one_letter_code
_entity_poly.pdbx_strand_id
1 'polypeptide(L)'
;MLPEKSGEKLENVLILAHPGHELRIHHWLEIAKPRVYLLTDGSGGKETSRTRYSRDLVEAAGATRGAVFGEIPDGAWYEALLAGNHDFLIDVFSRVRADLTTAKNVQIVSDAVDGYNPIHDLAFAFGQALCRGLRKTAQVG
;
A
#
# COMPACT_ATOMS: atom_id res chain seq x y z
N MET A 1 21.56 34.92 3.30
CA MET A 1 20.55 33.88 3.57
C MET A 1 19.88 33.58 2.24
N LEU A 2 20.31 32.52 1.56
CA LEU A 2 19.67 32.08 0.32
C LEU A 2 18.30 31.48 0.68
N PRO A 3 17.24 31.72 -0.11
CA PRO A 3 15.96 31.07 0.14
C PRO A 3 16.15 29.56 0.00
N GLU A 4 15.70 28.80 1.01
CA GLU A 4 15.50 27.36 0.85
C GLU A 4 14.59 27.18 -0.36
N LYS A 5 15.11 26.54 -1.42
CA LYS A 5 14.22 25.91 -2.40
C LYS A 5 13.30 25.03 -1.58
N SER A 6 11.98 25.29 -1.62
CA SER A 6 10.99 24.42 -1.01
C SER A 6 11.21 23.02 -1.58
N GLY A 7 11.96 22.18 -0.85
CA GLY A 7 12.24 20.81 -1.26
C GLY A 7 10.91 20.11 -1.32
N GLU A 8 10.55 19.56 -2.49
CA GLU A 8 9.32 18.79 -2.61
C GLU A 8 9.32 17.70 -1.54
N LYS A 9 8.33 17.78 -0.63
CA LYS A 9 8.21 16.86 0.49
C LYS A 9 8.11 15.44 -0.06
N LEU A 10 9.03 14.57 0.34
CA LEU A 10 8.97 13.15 0.01
C LEU A 10 7.75 12.53 0.68
N GLU A 11 6.84 11.98 -0.11
CA GLU A 11 5.72 11.17 0.36
C GLU A 11 6.16 9.71 0.41
N ASN A 12 6.14 9.14 1.61
CA ASN A 12 6.39 7.71 1.80
C ASN A 12 5.07 6.95 1.64
N VAL A 13 5.09 5.87 0.87
CA VAL A 13 3.95 4.99 0.63
C VAL A 13 4.35 3.58 1.04
N LEU A 14 3.49 2.92 1.79
CA LEU A 14 3.68 1.54 2.24
C LEU A 14 2.51 0.68 1.74
N ILE A 15 2.80 -0.40 1.00
CA ILE A 15 1.79 -1.30 0.44
C ILE A 15 2.06 -2.71 0.94
N LEU A 16 1.15 -3.24 1.76
CA LEU A 16 1.31 -4.54 2.38
C LEU A 16 0.11 -5.44 2.05
N ALA A 17 0.37 -6.73 1.99
CA ALA A 17 -0.65 -7.74 1.79
C ALA A 17 -1.65 -7.77 2.95
N HIS A 18 -1.14 -7.85 4.18
CA HIS A 18 -1.95 -8.17 5.36
C HIS A 18 -1.68 -7.24 6.55
N PRO A 19 -2.70 -6.98 7.41
CA PRO A 19 -2.53 -6.38 8.73
C PRO A 19 -1.49 -7.14 9.57
N GLY A 20 -0.61 -6.38 10.23
CA GLY A 20 0.47 -6.87 11.08
C GLY A 20 1.83 -6.91 10.39
N HIS A 21 1.92 -6.83 9.06
CA HIS A 21 3.21 -6.75 8.36
C HIS A 21 3.95 -5.46 8.65
N GLU A 22 3.22 -4.37 8.92
CA GLU A 22 3.78 -3.08 9.30
C GLU A 22 4.61 -3.15 10.59
N LEU A 23 4.36 -4.14 11.46
CA LEU A 23 5.15 -4.36 12.67
C LEU A 23 6.60 -4.75 12.36
N ARG A 24 6.87 -5.38 11.20
CA ARG A 24 8.23 -5.76 10.79
C ARG A 24 9.12 -4.54 10.54
N ILE A 25 8.51 -3.39 10.29
CA ILE A 25 9.17 -2.12 9.98
C ILE A 25 8.63 -0.99 10.87
N HIS A 26 8.20 -1.30 12.08
CA HIS A 26 7.53 -0.35 12.98
C HIS A 26 8.31 0.95 13.17
N HIS A 27 9.61 0.86 13.41
CA HIS A 27 10.43 2.06 13.61
C HIS A 27 10.52 2.94 12.35
N TRP A 28 10.51 2.31 11.17
CA TRP A 28 10.44 3.07 9.91
C TRP A 28 9.07 3.74 9.75
N LEU A 29 7.98 3.08 10.16
CA LEU A 29 6.63 3.68 10.17
C LEU A 29 6.61 4.99 11.00
N GLU A 30 7.21 4.97 12.19
CA GLU A 30 7.30 6.15 13.10
C GLU A 30 8.10 7.32 12.50
N ILE A 31 9.19 7.02 11.78
CA ILE A 31 10.06 8.03 11.17
C ILE A 31 9.48 8.56 9.87
N ALA A 32 9.10 7.63 8.97
CA ALA A 32 8.70 7.95 7.60
C ALA A 32 7.25 8.43 7.49
N LYS A 33 6.41 8.07 8.47
CA LYS A 33 4.98 8.41 8.55
C LYS A 33 4.26 8.22 7.21
N PRO A 34 4.37 7.01 6.61
CA PRO A 34 3.89 6.77 5.27
C PRO A 34 2.36 6.80 5.21
N ARG A 35 1.84 6.93 4.00
CA ARG A 35 0.49 6.49 3.68
C ARG A 35 0.49 4.98 3.48
N VAL A 36 -0.28 4.27 4.30
CA VAL A 36 -0.29 2.81 4.36
C VAL A 36 -1.51 2.24 3.64
N TYR A 37 -1.28 1.27 2.78
CA TYR A 37 -2.31 0.48 2.10
C TYR A 37 -2.20 -0.98 2.55
N LEU A 38 -3.33 -1.57 2.93
CA LEU A 38 -3.44 -2.99 3.27
C LEU A 38 -4.41 -3.62 2.29
N LEU A 39 -3.94 -4.59 1.49
CA LEU A 39 -4.77 -5.20 0.45
C LEU A 39 -5.91 -6.03 1.05
N THR A 40 -5.62 -6.79 2.11
CA THR A 40 -6.55 -7.72 2.74
C THR A 40 -6.85 -7.32 4.19
N ASP A 41 -7.88 -7.91 4.78
CA ASP A 41 -8.20 -7.78 6.20
C ASP A 41 -7.41 -8.75 7.11
N GLY A 42 -6.60 -9.63 6.51
CA GLY A 42 -5.80 -10.63 7.20
C GLY A 42 -6.64 -11.69 7.93
N SER A 43 -7.88 -11.93 7.55
CA SER A 43 -8.73 -12.98 8.11
C SER A 43 -8.17 -14.40 7.92
N GLY A 44 -7.45 -14.64 6.82
CA GLY A 44 -7.04 -15.96 6.36
C GLY A 44 -8.20 -16.97 6.41
N GLY A 45 -7.90 -18.24 6.66
CA GLY A 45 -8.94 -19.27 6.85
C GLY A 45 -9.71 -19.20 8.19
N LYS A 46 -9.50 -18.15 9.00
CA LYS A 46 -10.12 -17.99 10.32
C LYS A 46 -11.19 -16.89 10.37
N GLU A 47 -11.46 -16.22 9.26
CA GLU A 47 -12.54 -15.22 9.09
C GLU A 47 -12.56 -14.09 10.14
N THR A 48 -11.41 -13.81 10.78
CA THR A 48 -11.31 -12.78 11.82
C THR A 48 -10.40 -11.66 11.37
N SER A 49 -10.98 -10.53 10.99
CA SER A 49 -10.24 -9.33 10.58
C SER A 49 -9.31 -8.82 11.70
N ARG A 50 -8.09 -8.47 11.31
CA ARG A 50 -7.07 -7.87 12.20
C ARG A 50 -6.87 -6.38 11.93
N THR A 51 -7.58 -5.83 10.94
CA THR A 51 -7.44 -4.46 10.43
C THR A 51 -7.52 -3.39 11.52
N ARG A 52 -8.34 -3.60 12.56
CA ARG A 52 -8.46 -2.63 13.66
C ARG A 52 -7.13 -2.36 14.37
N TYR A 53 -6.32 -3.39 14.59
CA TYR A 53 -5.04 -3.24 15.27
C TYR A 53 -4.03 -2.47 14.42
N SER A 54 -4.00 -2.76 13.12
CA SER A 54 -3.16 -2.01 12.18
C SER A 54 -3.58 -0.56 12.05
N ARG A 55 -4.88 -0.26 12.07
CA ARG A 55 -5.36 1.13 12.09
C ARG A 55 -4.82 1.86 13.31
N ASP A 56 -5.05 1.29 14.49
CA ASP A 56 -4.68 1.95 15.75
C ASP A 56 -3.14 2.16 15.82
N LEU A 57 -2.35 1.20 15.33
CA LEU A 57 -0.90 1.31 15.21
C LEU A 57 -0.45 2.39 14.21
N VAL A 58 -1.03 2.41 13.01
CA VAL A 58 -0.70 3.40 11.96
C VAL A 58 -1.01 4.82 12.44
N GLU A 59 -2.17 5.01 13.08
CA GLU A 59 -2.56 6.31 13.63
C GLU A 59 -1.64 6.72 14.80
N ALA A 60 -1.26 5.78 15.69
CA ALA A 60 -0.33 6.05 16.78
C ALA A 60 1.08 6.43 16.29
N ALA A 61 1.55 5.85 15.18
CA ALA A 61 2.83 6.20 14.55
C ALA A 61 2.81 7.56 13.83
N GLY A 62 1.65 8.21 13.70
CA GLY A 62 1.45 9.44 12.94
C GLY A 62 1.50 9.23 11.41
N ALA A 63 1.37 7.99 10.98
CA ALA A 63 1.15 7.60 9.58
C ALA A 63 -0.34 7.74 9.22
N THR A 64 -0.68 7.57 7.94
CA THR A 64 -2.07 7.69 7.48
C THR A 64 -2.54 6.44 6.76
N ARG A 65 -3.84 6.17 6.83
CA ARG A 65 -4.48 5.13 6.04
C ARG A 65 -4.70 5.62 4.60
N GLY A 66 -4.37 4.80 3.63
CA GLY A 66 -4.71 5.02 2.23
C GLY A 66 -6.13 4.57 1.90
N ALA A 67 -6.55 4.79 0.64
CA ALA A 67 -7.87 4.45 0.13
C ALA A 67 -8.23 2.95 0.14
N VAL A 68 -7.27 2.07 0.42
CA VAL A 68 -7.46 0.62 0.59
C VAL A 68 -6.74 0.22 1.87
N PHE A 69 -7.48 -0.16 2.91
CA PHE A 69 -6.95 -0.43 4.23
C PHE A 69 -7.65 -1.62 4.88
N GLY A 70 -7.54 -2.78 4.24
CA GLY A 70 -7.94 -4.06 4.80
C GLY A 70 -9.43 -4.22 5.04
N GLU A 71 -10.26 -3.64 4.17
CA GLU A 71 -11.71 -3.87 4.12
C GLU A 71 -12.10 -5.11 3.30
N ILE A 72 -11.16 -5.68 2.53
CA ILE A 72 -11.41 -6.81 1.62
C ILE A 72 -10.90 -8.11 2.27
N PRO A 73 -11.74 -9.15 2.44
CA PRO A 73 -11.30 -10.43 3.00
C PRO A 73 -10.24 -11.15 2.16
N ASP A 74 -9.35 -11.90 2.80
CA ASP A 74 -8.37 -12.75 2.10
C ASP A 74 -9.04 -13.69 1.09
N GLY A 75 -10.18 -14.28 1.47
CA GLY A 75 -10.95 -15.16 0.59
C GLY A 75 -11.40 -14.49 -0.70
N ALA A 76 -11.81 -13.21 -0.65
CA ALA A 76 -12.27 -12.49 -1.85
C ALA A 76 -11.12 -12.28 -2.86
N TRP A 77 -9.90 -12.02 -2.38
CA TRP A 77 -8.73 -11.94 -3.25
C TRP A 77 -8.37 -13.28 -3.85
N TYR A 78 -8.42 -14.35 -3.05
CA TYR A 78 -8.12 -15.70 -3.52
C TYR A 78 -9.10 -16.15 -4.61
N GLU A 79 -10.41 -15.95 -4.39
CA GLU A 79 -11.44 -16.22 -5.40
C GLU A 79 -11.22 -15.40 -6.68
N ALA A 80 -10.90 -14.12 -6.56
CA ALA A 80 -10.62 -13.28 -7.72
C ALA A 80 -9.40 -13.76 -8.52
N LEU A 81 -8.34 -14.21 -7.85
CA LEU A 81 -7.15 -14.77 -8.49
C LEU A 81 -7.46 -16.10 -9.20
N LEU A 82 -8.17 -17.01 -8.55
CA LEU A 82 -8.58 -18.28 -9.15
C LEU A 82 -9.51 -18.09 -10.36
N ALA A 83 -10.40 -17.11 -10.29
CA ALA A 83 -11.31 -16.77 -11.38
C ALA A 83 -10.64 -15.96 -12.51
N GLY A 84 -9.38 -15.54 -12.36
CA GLY A 84 -8.73 -14.63 -13.32
C GLY A 84 -9.44 -13.27 -13.44
N ASN A 85 -10.08 -12.81 -12.36
CA ASN A 85 -10.85 -11.58 -12.33
C ASN A 85 -9.93 -10.36 -12.29
N HIS A 86 -9.42 -9.97 -13.46
CA HIS A 86 -8.54 -8.81 -13.60
C HIS A 86 -9.23 -7.49 -13.26
N ASP A 87 -10.55 -7.37 -13.51
CA ASP A 87 -11.29 -6.14 -13.25
C ASP A 87 -11.29 -5.79 -11.76
N PHE A 88 -11.45 -6.80 -10.90
CA PHE A 88 -11.31 -6.63 -9.45
C PHE A 88 -9.92 -6.10 -9.06
N LEU A 89 -8.85 -6.70 -9.60
CA LEU A 89 -7.48 -6.27 -9.30
C LEU A 89 -7.21 -4.84 -9.79
N ILE A 90 -7.68 -4.52 -11.00
CA ILE A 90 -7.51 -3.20 -11.64
C ILE A 90 -8.30 -2.13 -10.89
N ASP A 91 -9.50 -2.45 -10.40
CA ASP A 91 -10.32 -1.53 -9.62
C ASP A 91 -9.62 -1.18 -8.29
N VAL A 92 -9.17 -2.18 -7.53
CA VAL A 92 -8.44 -1.93 -6.28
C VAL A 92 -7.15 -1.13 -6.54
N PHE A 93 -6.38 -1.51 -7.57
CA PHE A 93 -5.18 -0.76 -7.97
C PHE A 93 -5.50 0.69 -8.33
N SER A 94 -6.61 0.93 -9.04
CA SER A 94 -7.01 2.27 -9.47
C SER A 94 -7.36 3.16 -8.29
N ARG A 95 -7.95 2.63 -7.22
CA ARG A 95 -8.20 3.36 -5.97
C ARG A 95 -6.89 3.80 -5.31
N VAL A 96 -5.91 2.88 -5.19
CA VAL A 96 -4.58 3.20 -4.66
C VAL A 96 -3.90 4.29 -5.50
N ARG A 97 -3.94 4.16 -6.84
CA ARG A 97 -3.34 5.13 -7.74
C ARG A 97 -4.02 6.50 -7.67
N ALA A 98 -5.36 6.54 -7.62
CA ALA A 98 -6.12 7.80 -7.54
C ALA A 98 -5.77 8.58 -6.27
N ASP A 99 -5.54 7.86 -5.17
CA ASP A 99 -5.21 8.41 -3.86
C ASP A 99 -3.80 9.06 -3.80
N LEU A 100 -2.96 8.80 -4.80
CA LEU A 100 -1.60 9.35 -4.94
C LEU A 100 -1.47 10.37 -6.09
N THR A 101 -2.57 10.81 -6.69
CA THR A 101 -2.55 11.66 -7.90
C THR A 101 -1.89 13.04 -7.70
N THR A 102 -1.91 13.58 -6.48
CA THR A 102 -1.28 14.86 -6.16
C THR A 102 0.19 14.74 -5.76
N ALA A 103 0.69 13.51 -5.57
CA ALA A 103 2.02 13.26 -5.04
C ALA A 103 3.08 13.38 -6.14
N LYS A 104 4.09 14.23 -5.91
CA LYS A 104 5.14 14.53 -6.90
C LYS A 104 6.43 13.76 -6.67
N ASN A 105 6.81 13.60 -5.40
CA ASN A 105 8.02 12.89 -4.98
C ASN A 105 7.62 11.74 -4.05
N VAL A 106 7.64 10.51 -4.55
CA VAL A 106 7.09 9.34 -3.84
C VAL A 106 8.15 8.26 -3.68
N GLN A 107 8.35 7.80 -2.44
CA GLN A 107 9.07 6.56 -2.15
C GLN A 107 8.06 5.48 -1.82
N ILE A 108 8.08 4.38 -2.59
CA ILE A 108 7.20 3.24 -2.40
C ILE A 108 7.96 2.10 -1.74
N VAL A 109 7.44 1.62 -0.61
CA VAL A 109 7.86 0.40 0.08
C VAL A 109 6.72 -0.60 -0.02
N SER A 110 7.02 -1.85 -0.35
CA SER A 110 6.03 -2.92 -0.43
C SER A 110 6.50 -4.17 0.29
N ASP A 111 5.61 -5.14 0.45
CA ASP A 111 6.04 -6.52 0.69
C ASP A 111 7.03 -6.97 -0.41
N ALA A 112 7.97 -7.83 -0.01
CA ALA A 112 8.87 -8.50 -0.93
C ALA A 112 8.13 -9.65 -1.64
N VAL A 113 8.66 -10.08 -2.79
CA VAL A 113 8.22 -11.31 -3.45
C VAL A 113 8.46 -12.49 -2.50
N ASP A 114 7.40 -13.24 -2.25
CA ASP A 114 7.36 -14.37 -1.33
C ASP A 114 7.33 -15.70 -2.10
N GLY A 115 6.69 -15.73 -3.28
CA GLY A 115 6.64 -16.89 -4.18
C GLY A 115 5.75 -18.04 -3.71
N TYR A 116 5.12 -17.93 -2.54
CA TYR A 116 4.10 -18.87 -2.06
C TYR A 116 2.76 -18.19 -1.75
N ASN A 117 2.78 -16.98 -1.17
CA ASN A 117 1.56 -16.22 -0.88
C ASN A 117 1.30 -15.22 -2.01
N PRO A 118 0.26 -15.42 -2.83
CA PRO A 118 0.02 -14.59 -3.99
C PRO A 118 -0.33 -13.14 -3.64
N ILE A 119 -0.80 -12.85 -2.43
CA ILE A 119 -1.12 -11.49 -2.01
C ILE A 119 0.15 -10.68 -1.74
N HIS A 120 1.20 -11.29 -1.21
CA HIS A 120 2.50 -10.63 -1.05
C HIS A 120 3.09 -10.26 -2.41
N ASP A 121 3.05 -11.21 -3.35
CA ASP A 121 3.53 -11.00 -4.71
C ASP A 121 2.70 -9.93 -5.43
N LEU A 122 1.40 -9.85 -5.14
CA LEU A 122 0.52 -8.79 -5.65
C LEU A 122 0.82 -7.42 -5.04
N ALA A 123 1.10 -7.34 -3.73
CA ALA A 123 1.52 -6.09 -3.08
C ALA A 123 2.84 -5.56 -3.69
N PHE A 124 3.80 -6.45 -3.96
CA PHE A 124 5.01 -6.12 -4.71
C PHE A 124 4.68 -5.62 -6.14
N ALA A 125 3.81 -6.33 -6.86
CA ALA A 125 3.41 -5.95 -8.22
C ALA A 125 2.70 -4.58 -8.25
N PHE A 126 1.85 -4.27 -7.28
CA PHE A 126 1.19 -2.98 -7.12
C PHE A 126 2.24 -1.87 -6.90
N GLY A 127 3.20 -2.08 -6.01
CA GLY A 127 4.30 -1.13 -5.78
C GLY A 127 5.10 -0.85 -7.05
N GLN A 128 5.44 -1.88 -7.81
CA GLN A 128 6.16 -1.75 -9.07
C GLN A 128 5.34 -1.04 -10.16
N ALA A 129 4.05 -1.33 -10.27
CA ALA A 129 3.16 -0.69 -11.22
C ALA A 129 2.96 0.80 -10.90
N LEU A 130 2.81 1.17 -9.63
CA LEU A 130 2.75 2.57 -9.20
C LEU A 130 4.05 3.31 -9.50
N CYS A 131 5.19 2.73 -9.15
CA CYS A 131 6.52 3.29 -9.47
C CYS A 131 6.65 3.61 -10.97
N ARG A 132 6.20 2.70 -11.85
CA ARG A 132 6.23 2.91 -13.30
C ARG A 132 5.23 3.98 -13.76
N GLY A 133 4.03 4.00 -13.17
CA GLY A 133 2.98 4.97 -13.50
C GLY A 133 3.39 6.41 -13.16
N LEU A 134 3.91 6.63 -11.95
CA LEU A 134 4.30 7.96 -11.48
C LEU A 134 5.49 8.54 -12.27
N ARG A 135 6.45 7.70 -12.68
CA ARG A 135 7.58 8.13 -13.54
C ARG A 135 7.11 8.64 -14.91
N LYS A 136 6.09 8.02 -15.50
CA LYS A 136 5.55 8.45 -16.80
C LYS A 136 4.89 9.82 -16.70
N THR A 137 4.14 10.09 -15.64
CA THR A 137 3.49 11.40 -15.43
C THR A 137 4.53 12.51 -15.24
N ALA A 138 5.66 12.23 -14.57
CA ALA A 138 6.73 13.22 -14.37
C ALA A 138 7.50 13.59 -15.65
N GLN A 139 7.42 12.79 -16.72
CA GLN A 139 8.10 13.08 -18.00
C GLN A 139 7.22 13.75 -19.05
N VAL A 140 5.94 14.01 -18.76
CA VAL A 140 4.97 14.64 -19.67
C VAL A 140 4.57 16.05 -19.18
N GLY A 141 5.34 16.60 -18.24
CA GLY A 141 5.17 17.97 -17.71
C GLY A 141 6.24 18.93 -18.21
#